data_AF-A0A954KJG0-F1
#
_entry.id   AF-A0A954KJG0-F1
#
_cell.length_a   1.000
_cell.length_b   1.000
_cell.length_c   1.000
_cell.angle_alpha   90.00
_cell.angle_beta   90.00
_cell.angle_gamma   90.00
#
_symmetry.space_group_name_H-M   'P 1'
#
loop_
_entity.id
_entity.type
_entity.pdbx_description
1 polymer ?
#
loop_
_entity_poly.entity_id
_entity_poly.type
_entity_poly.pdbx_seq_one_letter_code
_entity_poly.pdbx_strand_id
1 'polypeptide(L)' 'QQALSGLVAISVRPADLVDALSDGGAPCTVEQIQARFEDFVTKLTRGKEPSKVRLVIDSGETPGGQS' A
#
# COMPACT_ATOMS: atom_id res chain seq x y z
N GLN A 1 1.40 -9.31 29.84
CA GLN A 1 1.64 -8.43 28.68
C GLN A 1 1.00 -9.09 27.48
N GLN A 2 -0.29 -8.84 27.22
CA GLN A 2 -1.08 -9.64 26.27
C GLN A 2 -1.59 -8.79 25.12
N ALA A 3 -0.97 -9.06 23.98
CA ALA A 3 -1.44 -8.97 22.61
C ALA A 3 -2.16 -7.69 22.14
N LEU A 4 -1.49 -6.95 21.25
CA LEU A 4 -2.09 -5.98 20.32
C LEU A 4 -2.92 -6.73 19.23
N SER A 5 -3.81 -7.64 19.64
CA SER A 5 -4.48 -8.65 18.80
C SER A 5 -5.64 -8.13 17.94
N GLY A 6 -5.72 -6.81 17.72
CA GLY A 6 -6.81 -6.20 16.94
C GLY A 6 -6.40 -5.62 15.58
N LEU A 7 -5.10 -5.60 15.26
CA LEU A 7 -4.60 -4.85 14.11
C LEU A 7 -4.29 -5.78 12.93
N VAL A 8 -4.91 -5.50 11.79
CA VAL A 8 -4.73 -6.22 10.54
C VAL A 8 -3.62 -5.52 9.75
N ALA A 9 -2.45 -6.14 9.67
CA ALA A 9 -1.40 -5.69 8.78
C ALA A 9 -1.72 -6.09 7.34
N ILE A 10 -1.58 -5.15 6.42
CA ILE A 10 -1.68 -5.37 4.98
C ILE A 10 -0.31 -5.02 4.40
N SER A 11 0.39 -6.03 3.91
CA SER A 11 1.63 -5.83 3.16
C SER A 11 1.30 -5.29 1.78
N VAL A 12 1.96 -4.20 1.41
CA VAL A 12 1.86 -3.55 0.11
C VAL A 12 3.21 -3.69 -0.58
N ARG A 13 3.21 -4.28 -1.78
CA ARG A 13 4.44 -4.36 -2.57
C ARG A 13 4.64 -3.01 -3.29
N PRO A 14 5.88 -2.48 -3.32
CA PRO A 14 6.18 -1.23 -4.02
C PRO A 14 5.73 -1.23 -5.48
N ALA A 15 5.86 -2.38 -6.17
CA ALA A 15 5.46 -2.52 -7.57
C ALA A 15 3.94 -2.29 -7.77
N ASP A 16 3.09 -2.83 -6.88
CA ASP A 16 1.64 -2.65 -6.97
C ASP A 16 1.24 -1.18 -6.70
N LEU A 17 1.93 -0.53 -5.76
CA LEU A 17 1.71 0.89 -5.46
C LEU A 17 2.11 1.77 -6.66
N VAL A 18 3.29 1.53 -7.24
CA VAL A 18 3.76 2.29 -8.41
C VAL A 18 2.84 2.07 -9.61
N ASP A 19 2.39 0.84 -9.86
CA ASP A 19 1.43 0.52 -10.92
C ASP A 19 0.11 1.29 -10.72
N ALA A 20 -0.45 1.25 -9.51
CA ALA A 20 -1.71 1.94 -9.17
C ALA A 20 -1.63 3.47 -9.32
N LEU A 21 -0.48 4.08 -8.98
CA LEU A 21 -0.29 5.53 -9.13
C LEU A 21 0.00 5.94 -10.57
N SER A 22 0.71 5.09 -11.32
CA SER A 22 1.18 5.40 -12.67
C SER A 22 0.09 5.19 -13.72
N ASP A 23 -0.87 4.28 -13.48
CA ASP A 23 -2.02 4.03 -14.37
C ASP A 23 -1.57 3.84 -15.83
N GLY A 24 -0.62 2.93 -16.05
CA GLY A 24 -0.03 2.69 -17.37
C GLY A 24 1.00 3.73 -17.84
N GLY A 25 1.50 4.59 -16.94
CA GLY A 25 2.56 5.56 -17.25
C GLY A 25 2.06 6.88 -17.85
N ALA A 26 0.75 7.13 -17.78
CA ALA A 26 0.16 8.37 -18.27
C ALA A 26 0.53 9.56 -17.36
N PRO A 27 0.84 10.74 -17.92
CA PRO A 27 1.05 11.95 -17.13
C PRO A 27 -0.24 12.27 -16.36
N CYS A 28 -0.08 12.69 -15.11
CA CYS A 28 -1.20 13.02 -14.25
C CYS A 28 -0.94 14.31 -13.47
N THR A 29 -2.03 14.99 -13.11
CA THR A 29 -2.00 16.14 -12.21
C THR A 29 -1.84 15.69 -10.76
N VAL A 30 -1.52 16.65 -9.88
CA VAL A 30 -1.44 16.42 -8.43
C VAL A 30 -2.78 15.94 -7.84
N GLU A 31 -3.92 16.37 -8.39
CA GLU A 31 -5.23 15.90 -7.96
C GLU A 31 -5.47 14.44 -8.40
N GLN A 32 -5.10 14.10 -9.63
CA GLN A 32 -5.27 12.76 -10.16
C GLN A 32 -4.43 11.73 -9.39
N ILE A 33 -3.18 12.04 -9.05
CA ILE A 33 -2.33 11.10 -8.31
C ILE A 33 -2.84 10.87 -6.87
N GLN A 34 -3.41 11.89 -6.22
CA GLN A 34 -4.05 11.76 -4.91
C GLN A 34 -5.30 10.87 -5.00
N ALA A 35 -6.15 11.09 -6.00
CA ALA A 35 -7.34 10.27 -6.22
C ALA A 35 -6.99 8.80 -6.49
N ARG A 36 -5.95 8.54 -7.29
CA ARG A 36 -5.44 7.18 -7.56
C ARG A 36 -4.95 6.50 -6.28
N PHE A 37 -4.22 7.23 -5.43
CA PHE A 37 -3.77 6.71 -4.14
C PHE A 37 -4.95 6.39 -3.21
N GLU A 38 -5.95 7.28 -3.13
CA GLU A 38 -7.13 7.07 -2.31
C GLU A 38 -7.93 5.84 -2.77
N ASP A 39 -8.13 5.68 -4.08
CA ASP A 39 -8.81 4.52 -4.66
C ASP A 39 -8.04 3.22 -4.36
N PHE A 40 -6.71 3.24 -4.50
CA PHE A 40 -5.85 2.11 -4.16
C PHE A 40 -6.00 1.70 -2.68
N VAL A 41 -5.91 2.66 -1.75
CA VAL A 41 -6.07 2.40 -0.31
C VAL A 41 -7.49 1.91 0.02
N THR A 42 -8.51 2.49 -0.62
CA THR A 42 -9.91 2.07 -0.44
C THR A 42 -10.10 0.61 -0.88
N LYS A 43 -9.51 0.22 -2.01
CA LYS A 43 -9.53 -1.17 -2.49
C LYS A 43 -8.83 -2.12 -1.53
N LEU A 44 -7.66 -1.75 -1.01
CA LEU A 44 -6.91 -2.57 -0.04
C LEU A 44 -7.64 -2.74 1.29
N THR A 45 -8.33 -1.69 1.75
CA THR A 45 -9.01 -1.67 3.05
C THR A 45 -10.48 -2.09 2.97
N ARG A 46 -10.97 -2.46 1.78
CA ARG A 46 -12.36 -2.86 1.58
C ARG A 46 -12.76 -4.01 2.51
N GLY A 47 -13.84 -3.81 3.26
CA GLY A 47 -14.35 -4.78 4.23
C GLY A 47 -13.52 -4.89 5.52
N LYS A 48 -12.58 -3.97 5.77
CA LYS A 48 -11.80 -3.89 7.01
C LYS A 48 -12.14 -2.61 7.77
N GLU A 49 -11.98 -2.65 9.09
CA GLU A 49 -12.09 -1.45 9.92
C GLU A 49 -10.83 -0.57 9.78
N PRO A 50 -10.92 0.67 9.26
CA PRO A 50 -9.75 1.51 8.97
C PRO A 50 -8.88 1.77 10.20
N SER A 51 -9.51 1.96 11.37
CA SER A 51 -8.84 2.17 12.66
C SER A 51 -8.00 0.98 13.13
N LYS A 52 -8.20 -0.19 12.53
CA LYS A 52 -7.52 -1.44 12.85
C LYS A 52 -6.59 -1.90 11.73
N VAL A 53 -6.52 -1.20 10.60
CA VAL A 53 -5.63 -1.57 9.50
C VAL A 53 -4.29 -0.85 9.63
N ARG A 54 -3.21 -1.58 9.39
CA ARG A 54 -1.87 -1.02 9.21
C ARG A 54 -1.35 -1.40 7.83
N LEU A 55 -1.03 -0.41 7.00
CA LEU A 55 -0.37 -0.62 5.73
C LEU A 55 1.14 -0.70 5.99
N VAL A 56 1.79 -1.77 5.53
CA VAL A 56 3.23 -1.94 5.59
C VAL A 56 3.75 -2.00 4.17
N ILE A 57 4.56 -1.03 3.77
CA ILE A 57 5.24 -1.07 2.47
C ILE A 57 6.44 -2.00 2.62
N ASP A 58 6.47 -3.06 1.83
CA ASP A 58 7.63 -3.95 1.78
C ASP A 58 8.81 -3.17 1.20
N SER A 59 9.96 -3.11 1.89
CA SER A 59 11.08 -2.27 1.47
C SER A 59 11.76 -2.78 0.19
N GLY A 60 11.34 -3.92 -0.37
CA GLY A 60 11.95 -4.50 -1.56
C GLY A 60 13.39 -4.96 -1.35
N GLU A 61 13.94 -4.84 -0.13
CA GLU A 61 15.20 -5.44 0.26
C GLU A 61 14.99 -6.95 0.31
N THR A 62 15.25 -7.60 -0.81
CA THR A 62 15.55 -9.02 -0.81
C THR A 62 16.81 -9.18 0.05
N PRO A 63 16.77 -9.87 1.20
CA PRO A 63 17.99 -10.16 1.94
C PRO A 63 18.79 -11.18 1.12
N GLY A 64 19.65 -10.71 0.23
CA GLY A 64 20.37 -11.60 -0.68
C GLY A 64 21.20 -10.97 -1.80
N GLY A 65 21.21 -9.64 -1.96
CA GLY A 65 22.10 -8.95 -2.89
C GLY A 65 23.56 -8.90 -2.39
N GLN A 66 24.19 -10.06 -2.19
CA GLN A 66 25.65 -10.16 -2.23
C GLN A 66 26.05 -10.61 -3.63
N SER A 67 26.64 -9.71 -4.39
CA SER A 67 27.56 -10.04 -5.49
C SER A 67 28.62 -8.96 -5.53
#